data_AF-A0A969A1R5-F1
#
_entry.id   AF-A0A969A1R5-F1
#
_cell.length_a   1.000
_cell.length_b   1.000
_cell.length_c   1.000
_cell.angle_alpha   90.00
_cell.angle_beta   90.00
_cell.angle_gamma   90.00
#
_symmetry.space_group_name_H-M   'P 1'
#
loop_
_entity.id
_entity.type
_entity.pdbx_description
1 polymer ?
#
loop_
_entity_poly.entity_id
_entity_poly.type
_entity_poly.pdbx_seq_one_letter_code
_entity_poly.pdbx_strand_id
1 'polypeptide(L)'
;MPDRNMFERGISRRRRRHVLRDDISQGEREHELRTSATLEPAKTGGNVAQFKQYTIRGKSTPALKQRIAVFLAKLAQATTPDTVRYLCQEEKSWFLDKYGASATRSTYMSAYRYAVQDCFSDIGIPAGLASERKPVKGLVVEHVAMEYMLLPEDYQAVRVQTAAKTASQRDHLSAFNLEAAIALTKTALQSEDWRELAAGLTMSVQARPSDMLQSGDFKAVTKYQVEFTSRAKQRGTEVIGNVWTLVESATFIDAFHRLRCHPDVLALKGKALVAIDLQKNATLNRAINRIYGKVIPAPHGEKALSAKNLRAAGINVAYHLYGRDDQTIGRFAELQLLYDSSGTAANYEDYYCVDTEGKRISAVGLRKDEALEQKLQSETKSNLVVDKQLLDVIRDALEWGEGTNPERLERIIAAARRTQQLERDLAAARARLEKLHAAQAIARSDIASVEAAKPDDIRSTPNAELMGSRKRGGAEEKLRRTIEAIQEYNAGRQLEEQIAINKGSLRKITKVKAQSVNEWVDEHAEAIVAYSHTQGHGYRQNVGKDLSVIKWNEDAYGVYEWPEGYFG
;
A
#
# COMPACT_ATOMS: atom_id res chain seq x y z
N MET A 1 -21.53 -80.00 -28.10
CA MET A 1 -20.79 -78.83 -27.57
C MET A 1 -19.35 -78.93 -28.04
N PRO A 2 -18.84 -77.91 -28.74
CA PRO A 2 -17.51 -77.40 -28.41
C PRO A 2 -17.39 -75.86 -28.40
N ASP A 3 -16.57 -75.42 -27.44
CA ASP A 3 -15.76 -74.22 -27.24
C ASP A 3 -16.09 -72.86 -27.91
N ARG A 4 -16.53 -71.93 -27.05
CA ARG A 4 -16.68 -70.48 -27.30
C ARG A 4 -15.47 -69.65 -26.85
N ASN A 5 -14.31 -70.27 -26.58
CA ASN A 5 -13.25 -69.66 -25.78
C ASN A 5 -11.99 -69.15 -26.56
N MET A 6 -12.01 -69.16 -27.90
CA MET A 6 -10.90 -68.64 -28.72
C MET A 6 -11.11 -67.22 -29.27
N PHE A 7 -12.34 -66.71 -29.37
CA PHE A 7 -12.59 -65.42 -30.03
C PHE A 7 -12.30 -64.19 -29.14
N GLU A 8 -12.42 -64.31 -27.81
CA GLU A 8 -12.22 -63.17 -26.91
C GLU A 8 -10.74 -62.83 -26.63
N ARG A 9 -9.82 -63.78 -26.85
CA ARG A 9 -8.37 -63.54 -26.65
C ARG A 9 -7.71 -62.75 -27.78
N GLY A 10 -8.32 -62.71 -28.97
CA GLY A 10 -7.81 -61.98 -30.14
C GLY A 10 -8.10 -60.47 -30.10
N ILE A 11 -9.25 -60.07 -29.56
CA ILE A 11 -9.72 -58.68 -29.56
C ILE A 11 -9.04 -57.85 -28.45
N SER A 12 -8.76 -58.47 -27.30
CA SER A 12 -8.07 -57.82 -26.18
C SER A 12 -6.61 -57.46 -26.49
N ARG A 13 -5.91 -58.27 -27.31
CA ARG A 13 -4.52 -57.99 -27.72
C ARG A 13 -4.41 -56.88 -28.77
N ARG A 14 -5.41 -56.69 -29.64
CA ARG A 14 -5.42 -55.59 -30.62
C ARG A 14 -5.73 -54.23 -29.97
N ARG A 15 -6.63 -54.17 -28.98
CA ARG A 15 -6.90 -52.91 -28.24
C ARG A 15 -5.72 -52.46 -27.37
N ARG A 16 -5.01 -53.38 -26.70
CA ARG A 16 -3.79 -53.00 -25.95
C ARG A 16 -2.65 -52.50 -26.84
N ARG A 17 -2.49 -53.02 -28.06
CA ARG A 17 -1.46 -52.53 -29.00
C ARG A 17 -1.78 -51.16 -29.59
N HIS A 18 -3.05 -50.78 -29.70
CA HIS A 18 -3.43 -49.45 -30.20
C HIS A 18 -3.20 -48.38 -29.13
N VAL A 19 -3.62 -48.64 -27.88
CA VAL A 19 -3.40 -47.72 -26.76
C VAL A 19 -1.91 -47.53 -26.46
N LEU A 20 -1.09 -48.60 -26.50
CA LEU A 20 0.36 -48.46 -26.33
C LEU A 20 1.06 -47.74 -27.50
N ARG A 21 0.54 -47.82 -28.73
CA ARG A 21 1.11 -47.08 -29.87
C ARG A 21 0.79 -45.59 -29.82
N ASP A 22 -0.40 -45.23 -29.35
CA ASP A 22 -0.80 -43.83 -29.21
C ASP A 22 -0.04 -43.16 -28.05
N ASP A 23 0.17 -43.87 -26.92
CA ASP A 23 0.98 -43.40 -25.78
C ASP A 23 2.48 -43.25 -26.13
N ILE A 24 3.04 -44.18 -26.92
CA ILE A 24 4.43 -44.06 -27.40
C ILE A 24 4.55 -42.89 -28.39
N SER A 25 3.56 -42.66 -29.26
CA SER A 25 3.58 -41.51 -30.18
C SER A 25 3.42 -40.15 -29.49
N GLN A 26 2.67 -40.10 -28.38
CA GLN A 26 2.59 -38.90 -27.53
C GLN A 26 3.89 -38.68 -26.76
N GLY A 27 4.47 -39.74 -26.19
CA GLY A 27 5.77 -39.68 -25.51
C GLY A 27 6.92 -39.30 -26.44
N GLU A 28 6.93 -39.80 -27.69
CA GLU A 28 7.91 -39.46 -28.71
C GLU A 28 7.72 -38.02 -29.22
N ARG A 29 6.48 -37.53 -29.36
CA ARG A 29 6.21 -36.11 -29.68
C ARG A 29 6.58 -35.18 -28.52
N GLU A 30 6.35 -35.57 -27.28
CA GLU A 30 6.78 -34.81 -26.10
C GLU A 30 8.30 -34.83 -25.92
N HIS A 31 8.96 -35.94 -26.29
CA HIS A 31 10.41 -36.07 -26.30
C HIS A 31 11.04 -35.27 -27.45
N GLU A 32 10.47 -35.30 -28.66
CA GLU A 32 10.87 -34.46 -29.81
C GLU A 32 10.63 -32.97 -29.53
N LEU A 33 9.50 -32.59 -28.91
CA LEU A 33 9.27 -31.21 -28.45
C LEU A 33 10.25 -30.82 -27.35
N ARG A 34 10.65 -31.74 -26.46
CA ARG A 34 11.72 -31.50 -25.46
C ARG A 34 13.09 -31.35 -26.09
N THR A 35 13.40 -32.11 -27.15
CA THR A 35 14.71 -32.06 -27.83
C THR A 35 14.81 -30.92 -28.85
N SER A 36 13.69 -30.49 -29.45
CA SER A 36 13.62 -29.27 -30.27
C SER A 36 13.50 -28.00 -29.42
N ALA A 37 13.02 -28.10 -28.17
CA ALA A 37 12.96 -26.99 -27.20
C ALA A 37 14.12 -26.98 -26.18
N THR A 38 15.13 -27.85 -26.32
CA THR A 38 16.48 -27.55 -25.87
C THR A 38 17.04 -26.42 -26.73
N LEU A 39 16.48 -25.23 -26.54
CA LEU A 39 17.29 -24.03 -26.53
C LEU A 39 18.40 -24.35 -25.52
N GLU A 40 19.62 -24.60 -26.01
CA GLU A 40 20.80 -24.19 -25.27
C GLU A 40 20.51 -22.80 -24.67
N PRO A 41 21.11 -22.41 -23.53
CA PRO A 41 21.12 -21.01 -23.11
C PRO A 41 21.89 -20.16 -24.13
N ALA A 42 21.41 -20.11 -25.37
CA ALA A 42 21.60 -19.04 -26.32
C ALA A 42 21.35 -17.78 -25.53
N LYS A 43 22.43 -17.03 -25.34
CA LYS A 43 22.50 -15.69 -24.79
C LYS A 43 21.11 -15.07 -24.83
N THR A 44 20.42 -15.04 -23.69
CA THR A 44 19.16 -14.32 -23.46
C THR A 44 19.44 -12.81 -23.52
N GLY A 45 19.97 -12.37 -24.66
CA GLY A 45 20.41 -11.02 -24.99
C GLY A 45 19.27 -10.14 -25.50
N GLY A 46 18.04 -10.66 -25.55
CA GLY A 46 16.86 -9.81 -25.46
C GLY A 46 16.90 -9.15 -24.09
N ASN A 47 17.24 -7.86 -24.06
CA ASN A 47 17.47 -7.12 -22.83
C ASN A 47 16.20 -7.17 -21.95
N VAL A 48 16.16 -8.07 -20.97
CA VAL A 48 15.01 -8.25 -20.05
C VAL A 48 14.61 -6.92 -19.40
N ALA A 49 15.55 -5.98 -19.28
CA ALA A 49 15.26 -4.63 -18.80
C ALA A 49 14.26 -3.88 -19.67
N GLN A 50 14.28 -4.07 -21.00
CA GLN A 50 13.34 -3.43 -21.93
C GLN A 50 11.91 -3.89 -21.69
N PHE A 51 11.69 -5.18 -21.38
CA PHE A 51 10.34 -5.70 -21.14
C PHE A 51 9.74 -5.32 -19.78
N LYS A 52 10.53 -4.77 -18.86
CA LYS A 52 10.03 -4.32 -17.54
C LYS A 52 8.95 -3.25 -17.67
N GLN A 53 9.01 -2.41 -18.70
CA GLN A 53 8.04 -1.34 -18.93
C GLN A 53 6.61 -1.87 -19.16
N TYR A 54 6.44 -3.07 -19.69
CA TYR A 54 5.11 -3.66 -19.92
C TYR A 54 4.52 -4.31 -18.65
N THR A 55 5.30 -4.42 -17.57
CA THR A 55 4.87 -5.07 -16.31
C THR A 55 4.21 -4.11 -15.32
N ILE A 56 3.93 -2.88 -15.77
CA ILE A 56 3.38 -1.80 -14.93
C ILE A 56 1.91 -2.04 -14.59
N ARG A 57 1.15 -2.62 -15.52
CA ARG A 57 -0.31 -2.78 -15.39
C ARG A 57 -0.67 -4.05 -14.62
N GLY A 58 -1.65 -3.91 -13.71
CA GLY A 58 -2.11 -4.99 -12.85
C GLY A 58 -1.33 -5.10 -11.53
N LYS A 59 -1.89 -5.86 -10.58
CA LYS A 59 -1.27 -6.07 -9.26
C LYS A 59 -0.25 -7.21 -9.37
N SER A 60 1.01 -6.92 -9.01
CA SER A 60 2.12 -7.89 -9.08
C SER A 60 3.21 -7.53 -8.06
N THR A 61 3.98 -8.53 -7.61
CA THR A 61 5.16 -8.31 -6.76
C THR A 61 6.39 -7.98 -7.61
N PRO A 62 7.46 -7.36 -7.05
CA PRO A 62 8.69 -7.13 -7.81
C PRO A 62 9.28 -8.42 -8.43
N ALA A 63 9.24 -9.53 -7.69
CA ALA A 63 9.67 -10.84 -8.19
C ALA A 63 8.80 -11.33 -9.35
N LEU A 64 7.47 -11.13 -9.27
CA LEU A 64 6.56 -11.50 -10.34
C LEU A 64 6.77 -10.62 -11.58
N LYS A 65 6.99 -9.31 -11.42
CA LYS A 65 7.31 -8.39 -12.53
C LYS A 65 8.57 -8.82 -13.26
N GLN A 66 9.62 -9.14 -12.51
CA GLN A 66 10.86 -9.65 -13.10
C GLN A 66 10.60 -10.92 -13.92
N ARG A 67 9.77 -11.83 -13.40
CA ARG A 67 9.44 -13.07 -14.09
C ARG A 67 8.58 -12.87 -15.33
N ILE A 68 7.58 -11.98 -15.26
CA ILE A 68 6.78 -11.56 -16.42
C ILE A 68 7.70 -10.97 -17.50
N ALA A 69 8.67 -10.12 -17.13
CA ALA A 69 9.62 -9.56 -18.11
C ALA A 69 10.47 -10.64 -18.79
N VAL A 70 10.92 -11.66 -18.05
CA VAL A 70 11.63 -12.82 -18.62
C VAL A 70 10.71 -13.62 -19.55
N PHE A 71 9.46 -13.86 -19.14
CA PHE A 71 8.46 -14.54 -19.95
C PHE A 71 8.20 -13.78 -21.27
N LEU A 72 8.04 -12.46 -21.22
CA LEU A 72 7.87 -11.62 -22.41
C LEU A 72 9.11 -11.68 -23.33
N ALA A 73 10.32 -11.64 -22.77
CA ALA A 73 11.54 -11.75 -23.57
C ALA A 73 11.65 -13.09 -24.32
N LYS A 74 11.21 -14.19 -23.69
CA LYS A 74 11.10 -15.50 -24.35
C LYS A 74 9.98 -15.49 -25.40
N LEU A 75 8.84 -14.92 -25.05
CA LEU A 75 7.65 -14.90 -25.90
C LEU A 75 7.86 -14.07 -27.17
N ALA A 76 8.58 -12.95 -27.09
CA ALA A 76 8.93 -12.11 -28.25
C ALA A 76 9.85 -12.80 -29.26
N GLN A 77 10.53 -13.88 -28.85
CA GLN A 77 11.38 -14.70 -29.73
C GLN A 77 10.63 -15.90 -30.31
N ALA A 78 9.42 -16.19 -29.83
CA ALA A 78 8.63 -17.30 -30.34
C ALA A 78 8.05 -16.93 -31.71
N THR A 79 8.17 -17.84 -32.67
CA THR A 79 7.68 -17.66 -34.05
C THR A 79 6.54 -18.61 -34.41
N THR A 80 6.25 -19.61 -33.56
CA THR A 80 5.22 -20.62 -33.81
C THR A 80 4.23 -20.73 -32.65
N PRO A 81 2.95 -21.06 -32.91
CA PRO A 81 1.94 -21.28 -31.87
C PRO A 81 2.34 -22.36 -30.86
N ASP A 82 3.01 -23.43 -31.29
CA ASP A 82 3.43 -24.52 -30.42
C ASP A 82 4.51 -24.08 -29.43
N THR A 83 5.50 -23.28 -29.87
CA THR A 83 6.48 -22.68 -28.96
C THR A 83 5.81 -21.76 -27.96
N VAL A 84 4.85 -20.93 -28.40
CA VAL A 84 4.08 -20.07 -27.49
C VAL A 84 3.32 -20.89 -26.46
N ARG A 85 2.65 -21.95 -26.89
CA ARG A 85 1.90 -22.86 -26.01
C ARG A 85 2.81 -23.50 -24.97
N TYR A 86 3.97 -24.02 -25.37
CA TYR A 86 4.95 -24.60 -24.47
C TYR A 86 5.41 -23.60 -23.41
N LEU A 87 5.82 -22.40 -23.83
CA LEU A 87 6.24 -21.33 -22.90
C LEU A 87 5.14 -20.94 -21.91
N CYS A 88 3.90 -20.83 -22.39
CA CYS A 88 2.75 -20.52 -21.53
C CYS A 88 2.48 -21.65 -20.53
N GLN A 89 2.59 -22.92 -20.94
CA GLN A 89 2.36 -24.07 -20.07
C GLN A 89 3.45 -24.22 -19.02
N GLU A 90 4.72 -24.05 -19.39
CA GLU A 90 5.86 -24.03 -18.47
C GLU A 90 5.66 -22.95 -17.39
N GLU A 91 5.37 -21.72 -17.82
CA GLU A 91 5.21 -20.60 -16.91
C GLU A 91 3.96 -20.74 -16.03
N LYS A 92 2.86 -21.26 -16.60
CA LYS A 92 1.63 -21.56 -15.87
C LYS A 92 1.82 -22.67 -14.83
N SER A 93 2.61 -23.70 -15.14
CA SER A 93 2.94 -24.78 -14.20
C SER A 93 3.68 -24.23 -12.99
N TRP A 94 4.75 -23.45 -13.21
CA TRP A 94 5.43 -22.75 -12.13
C TRP A 94 4.50 -21.83 -11.34
N PHE A 95 3.64 -21.09 -12.04
CA PHE A 95 2.72 -20.15 -11.42
C PHE A 95 1.72 -20.84 -10.48
N LEU A 96 1.20 -22.00 -10.89
CA LEU A 96 0.28 -22.81 -10.10
C LEU A 96 0.94 -23.43 -8.87
N ASP A 97 2.20 -23.85 -8.99
CA ASP A 97 3.01 -24.34 -7.87
C ASP A 97 3.29 -23.22 -6.85
N LYS A 98 3.64 -22.02 -7.35
CA LYS A 98 4.02 -20.89 -6.50
C LYS A 98 2.84 -20.29 -5.71
N TYR A 99 1.64 -20.28 -6.29
CA TYR A 99 0.48 -19.56 -5.75
C TYR A 99 -0.70 -20.49 -5.52
N GLY A 100 -0.98 -20.83 -4.26
CA GLY A 100 -2.10 -21.74 -3.93
C GLY A 100 -3.49 -21.11 -3.99
N ALA A 101 -3.63 -19.81 -3.67
CA ALA A 101 -4.94 -19.18 -3.53
C ALA A 101 -5.53 -18.68 -4.87
N SER A 102 -6.73 -19.14 -5.25
CA SER A 102 -7.42 -18.79 -6.51
C SER A 102 -7.59 -17.29 -6.74
N ALA A 103 -7.86 -16.50 -5.70
CA ALA A 103 -7.98 -15.04 -5.81
C ALA A 103 -6.64 -14.36 -6.17
N THR A 104 -5.55 -14.80 -5.55
CA THR A 104 -4.19 -14.35 -5.86
C THR A 104 -3.81 -14.75 -7.28
N ARG A 105 -4.07 -16.00 -7.64
CA ARG A 105 -3.82 -16.54 -8.99
C ARG A 105 -4.57 -15.76 -10.08
N SER A 106 -5.86 -15.53 -9.92
CA SER A 106 -6.66 -14.75 -10.88
C SER A 106 -6.11 -13.32 -11.06
N THR A 107 -5.73 -12.69 -9.95
CA THR A 107 -5.18 -11.33 -9.95
C THR A 107 -3.82 -11.27 -10.65
N TYR A 108 -2.92 -12.19 -10.33
CA TYR A 108 -1.56 -12.19 -10.89
C TYR A 108 -1.54 -12.68 -12.34
N MET A 109 -2.40 -13.62 -12.72
CA MET A 109 -2.57 -14.03 -14.11
C MET A 109 -3.07 -12.87 -14.98
N SER A 110 -3.91 -12.00 -14.43
CA SER A 110 -4.32 -10.76 -15.12
C SER A 110 -3.12 -9.85 -15.42
N ALA A 111 -2.11 -9.79 -14.53
CA ALA A 111 -0.89 -9.01 -14.78
C ALA A 111 -0.06 -9.57 -15.95
N TYR A 112 0.06 -10.90 -16.09
CA TYR A 112 0.67 -11.51 -17.29
C TYR A 112 -0.07 -11.09 -18.56
N ARG A 113 -1.40 -11.24 -18.57
CA ARG A 113 -2.23 -10.91 -19.74
C ARG A 113 -2.12 -9.45 -20.13
N TYR A 114 -2.13 -8.55 -19.15
CA TYR A 114 -1.93 -7.13 -19.40
C TYR A 114 -0.57 -6.83 -20.01
N ALA A 115 0.49 -7.46 -19.49
CA ALA A 115 1.84 -7.27 -19.99
C ALA A 115 2.03 -7.84 -21.41
N VAL A 116 1.41 -8.98 -21.72
CA VAL A 116 1.37 -9.53 -23.09
C VAL A 116 0.65 -8.55 -24.02
N GLN A 117 -0.53 -8.06 -23.63
CA GLN A 117 -1.28 -7.11 -24.43
C GLN A 117 -0.48 -5.82 -24.68
N ASP A 118 0.12 -5.24 -23.64
CA ASP A 118 0.86 -3.98 -23.75
C ASP A 118 2.12 -4.16 -24.62
N CYS A 119 2.85 -5.27 -24.45
CA CYS A 119 4.04 -5.59 -25.23
C CYS A 119 3.72 -5.73 -26.72
N PHE A 120 2.73 -6.55 -27.09
CA PHE A 120 2.43 -6.83 -28.49
C PHE A 120 1.55 -5.78 -29.16
N SER A 121 0.98 -4.85 -28.40
CA SER A 121 0.42 -3.61 -28.96
C SER A 121 1.54 -2.65 -29.42
N ASP A 122 2.69 -2.67 -28.76
CA ASP A 122 3.83 -1.80 -29.04
C ASP A 122 4.74 -2.36 -30.14
N ILE A 123 5.14 -3.64 -30.03
CA ILE A 123 6.07 -4.28 -30.99
C ILE A 123 5.37 -4.93 -32.19
N GLY A 124 4.03 -5.02 -32.16
CA GLY A 124 3.22 -5.74 -33.14
C GLY A 124 3.18 -7.26 -32.91
N ILE A 125 2.08 -7.90 -33.33
CA ILE A 125 1.91 -9.35 -33.23
C ILE A 125 2.56 -10.02 -34.44
N PRO A 126 3.49 -10.99 -34.26
CA PRO A 126 4.07 -11.72 -35.37
C PRO A 126 3.03 -12.50 -36.19
N ALA A 127 3.26 -12.62 -37.49
CA ALA A 127 2.39 -13.38 -38.39
C ALA A 127 2.24 -14.83 -37.91
N GLY A 128 1.00 -15.33 -37.87
CA GLY A 128 0.68 -16.68 -37.37
C GLY A 128 0.52 -16.79 -35.84
N LEU A 129 0.78 -15.72 -35.08
CA LEU A 129 0.56 -15.67 -33.62
C LEU A 129 -0.64 -14.80 -33.21
N ALA A 130 -1.38 -14.27 -34.18
CA ALA A 130 -2.63 -13.57 -33.95
C ALA A 130 -3.77 -14.59 -33.72
N SER A 131 -4.55 -14.36 -32.67
CA SER A 131 -5.81 -15.05 -32.39
C SER A 131 -6.96 -14.05 -32.42
N GLU A 132 -8.02 -14.42 -33.11
CA GLU A 132 -9.25 -13.66 -33.17
C GLU A 132 -10.21 -14.10 -32.07
N ARG A 133 -10.61 -13.15 -31.22
CA ARG A 133 -11.66 -13.35 -30.23
C ARG A 133 -12.82 -12.42 -30.52
N LYS A 134 -14.06 -12.90 -30.43
CA LYS A 134 -15.28 -12.08 -30.51
C LYS A 134 -15.88 -11.83 -29.12
N PRO A 135 -15.39 -10.83 -28.35
CA PRO A 135 -16.14 -10.35 -27.20
C PRO A 135 -17.45 -9.65 -27.62
N VAL A 136 -18.32 -9.37 -26.63
CA VAL A 136 -19.60 -8.67 -26.80
C VAL A 136 -19.45 -7.31 -27.50
N LYS A 137 -18.26 -6.69 -27.44
CA LYS A 137 -17.97 -5.38 -28.02
C LYS A 137 -17.33 -5.42 -29.42
N GLY A 138 -17.38 -6.56 -30.12
CA GLY A 138 -16.85 -6.71 -31.47
C GLY A 138 -15.61 -7.61 -31.53
N LEU A 139 -15.05 -7.79 -32.72
CA LEU A 139 -13.86 -8.62 -32.95
C LEU A 139 -12.61 -7.93 -32.36
N VAL A 140 -11.80 -8.67 -31.62
CA VAL A 140 -10.51 -8.23 -31.09
C VAL A 140 -9.45 -9.24 -31.53
N VAL A 141 -8.36 -8.72 -32.12
CA VAL A 141 -7.18 -9.51 -32.47
C VAL A 141 -6.17 -9.39 -31.33
N GLU A 142 -5.77 -10.52 -30.74
CA GLU A 142 -4.83 -10.59 -29.63
C GLU A 142 -3.72 -11.60 -29.91
N HIS A 143 -2.63 -11.56 -29.14
CA HIS A 143 -1.57 -12.57 -29.22
C HIS A 143 -2.08 -13.92 -28.68
N VAL A 144 -1.78 -15.05 -29.35
CA VAL A 144 -2.28 -16.41 -29.01
C VAL A 144 -1.99 -16.84 -27.57
N ALA A 145 -0.91 -16.32 -26.96
CA ALA A 145 -0.61 -16.51 -25.53
C ALA A 145 -1.78 -16.14 -24.57
N MET A 146 -2.67 -15.23 -24.99
CA MET A 146 -3.85 -14.81 -24.21
C MET A 146 -4.86 -15.93 -23.96
N GLU A 147 -4.87 -16.97 -24.81
CA GLU A 147 -5.70 -18.17 -24.63
C GLU A 147 -5.14 -19.08 -23.54
N TYR A 148 -3.82 -19.27 -23.52
CA TYR A 148 -3.14 -20.18 -22.60
C TYR A 148 -2.96 -19.57 -21.20
N MET A 149 -2.77 -18.25 -21.12
CA MET A 149 -2.61 -17.48 -19.89
C MET A 149 -3.96 -17.09 -19.28
N LEU A 150 -4.81 -18.09 -19.04
CA LEU A 150 -6.11 -17.99 -18.38
C LEU A 150 -6.28 -19.10 -17.35
N LEU A 151 -7.00 -18.82 -16.26
CA LEU A 151 -7.35 -19.80 -15.21
C LEU A 151 -8.88 -19.82 -15.02
N PRO A 152 -9.65 -20.42 -15.95
CA PRO A 152 -11.11 -20.39 -15.92
C PRO A 152 -11.70 -20.88 -14.59
N GLU A 153 -11.14 -21.95 -14.03
CA GLU A 153 -11.60 -22.57 -12.79
C GLU A 153 -11.43 -21.61 -11.61
N ASP A 154 -10.32 -20.88 -11.54
CA ASP A 154 -10.10 -19.88 -10.50
C ASP A 154 -11.06 -18.70 -10.64
N TYR A 155 -11.31 -18.23 -11.87
CA TYR A 155 -12.29 -17.17 -12.10
C TYR A 155 -13.69 -17.59 -11.65
N GLN A 156 -14.11 -18.83 -11.94
CA GLN A 156 -15.39 -19.35 -11.48
C GLN A 156 -15.42 -19.53 -9.96
N ALA A 157 -14.36 -20.09 -9.36
CA ALA A 157 -14.27 -20.25 -7.91
C ALA A 157 -14.37 -18.91 -7.18
N VAL A 158 -13.65 -17.87 -7.64
CA VAL A 158 -13.74 -16.51 -7.07
C VAL A 158 -15.14 -15.92 -7.24
N ARG A 159 -15.78 -16.14 -8.39
CA ARG A 159 -17.14 -15.66 -8.64
C ARG A 159 -18.15 -16.32 -7.70
N VAL A 160 -18.09 -17.63 -7.52
CA VAL A 160 -18.94 -18.39 -6.60
C VAL A 160 -18.72 -17.94 -5.16
N GLN A 161 -17.47 -17.81 -4.72
CA GLN A 161 -17.15 -17.31 -3.38
C GLN A 161 -17.68 -15.89 -3.15
N THR A 162 -17.54 -15.00 -4.15
CA THR A 162 -18.06 -13.63 -4.06
C THR A 162 -19.58 -13.62 -3.96
N ALA A 163 -20.27 -14.43 -4.77
CA ALA A 163 -21.73 -14.54 -4.72
C ALA A 163 -22.22 -15.07 -3.37
N ALA A 164 -21.56 -16.10 -2.83
CA ALA A 164 -21.89 -16.64 -1.51
C ALA A 164 -21.67 -15.62 -0.39
N LYS A 165 -20.56 -14.87 -0.44
CA LYS A 165 -20.30 -13.78 0.51
C LYS A 165 -21.38 -12.70 0.42
N THR A 166 -21.72 -12.23 -0.79
CA THR A 166 -22.76 -11.21 -0.99
C THR A 166 -24.13 -11.69 -0.51
N ALA A 167 -24.49 -12.95 -0.73
CA ALA A 167 -25.73 -13.53 -0.22
C ALA A 167 -25.75 -13.51 1.32
N SER A 168 -24.70 -14.02 1.96
CA SER A 168 -24.58 -14.02 3.43
C SER A 168 -24.65 -12.60 4.03
N GLN A 169 -24.08 -11.60 3.36
CA GLN A 169 -24.16 -10.20 3.79
C GLN A 169 -25.60 -9.65 3.71
N ARG A 170 -26.35 -9.99 2.66
CA ARG A 170 -27.76 -9.58 2.50
C ARG A 170 -28.68 -10.23 3.53
N ASP A 171 -28.34 -11.43 3.99
CA ASP A 171 -29.06 -12.11 5.07
C ASP A 171 -28.76 -11.50 6.46
N HIS A 172 -27.66 -10.74 6.60
CA HIS A 172 -27.17 -10.19 7.87
C HIS A 172 -26.86 -8.68 7.75
N LEU A 173 -27.89 -7.91 7.38
CA LEU A 173 -27.76 -6.47 7.20
C LEU A 173 -27.29 -5.77 8.47
N SER A 174 -26.39 -4.81 8.31
CA SER A 174 -25.86 -4.03 9.42
C SER A 174 -26.64 -2.73 9.63
N ALA A 175 -27.06 -2.47 10.87
CA ALA A 175 -27.78 -1.25 11.25
C ALA A 175 -26.80 -0.09 11.45
N PHE A 176 -27.19 1.12 11.07
CA PHE A 176 -26.49 2.34 11.49
C PHE A 176 -27.42 3.55 11.55
N ASN A 177 -27.08 4.52 12.40
CA ASN A 177 -27.89 5.72 12.58
C ASN A 177 -27.71 6.69 11.40
N LEU A 178 -28.83 7.06 10.77
CA LEU A 178 -28.84 7.90 9.57
C LEU A 178 -28.33 9.32 9.84
N GLU A 179 -28.88 9.99 10.85
CA GLU A 179 -28.55 11.40 11.15
C GLU A 179 -27.11 11.56 11.65
N ALA A 180 -26.61 10.62 12.46
CA ALA A 180 -25.23 10.59 12.92
C ALA A 180 -24.25 10.45 11.74
N ALA A 181 -24.59 9.63 10.74
CA ALA A 181 -23.76 9.49 9.54
C ALA A 181 -23.73 10.79 8.71
N ILE A 182 -24.86 11.50 8.59
CA ILE A 182 -24.92 12.82 7.92
C ILE A 182 -24.13 13.86 8.70
N ALA A 183 -24.26 13.90 10.03
CA ALA A 183 -23.53 14.84 10.88
C ALA A 183 -22.01 14.66 10.76
N LEU A 184 -21.53 13.42 10.83
CA LEU A 184 -20.12 13.10 10.61
C LEU A 184 -19.64 13.51 9.21
N THR A 185 -20.50 13.35 8.21
CA THR A 185 -20.18 13.76 6.83
C THR A 185 -20.01 15.28 6.74
N LYS A 186 -20.93 16.06 7.32
CA LYS A 186 -20.80 17.53 7.38
C LYS A 186 -19.49 17.93 8.07
N THR A 187 -19.14 17.31 9.19
CA THR A 187 -17.88 17.57 9.90
C THR A 187 -16.66 17.22 9.05
N ALA A 188 -16.66 16.06 8.37
CA ALA A 188 -15.55 15.62 7.53
C ALA A 188 -15.32 16.56 6.34
N LEU A 189 -16.37 17.17 5.79
CA LEU A 189 -16.27 18.18 4.72
C LEU A 189 -15.66 19.51 5.18
N GLN A 190 -15.57 19.76 6.49
CA GLN A 190 -14.88 20.93 7.05
C GLN A 190 -13.40 20.64 7.40
N SER A 191 -12.93 19.41 7.19
CA SER A 191 -11.56 19.05 7.53
C SER A 191 -10.55 19.60 6.52
N GLU A 192 -9.42 20.09 7.03
CA GLU A 192 -8.24 20.45 6.23
C GLU A 192 -7.43 19.20 5.81
N ASP A 193 -7.69 18.05 6.44
CA ASP A 193 -7.09 16.79 6.04
C ASP A 193 -7.77 16.26 4.76
N TRP A 194 -7.06 16.24 3.63
CA TRP A 194 -7.56 15.72 2.37
C TRP A 194 -8.12 14.29 2.47
N ARG A 195 -7.62 13.47 3.41
CA ARG A 195 -8.10 12.09 3.62
C ARG A 195 -9.50 12.08 4.22
N GLU A 196 -9.75 12.97 5.17
CA GLU A 196 -11.07 13.13 5.80
C GLU A 196 -12.04 13.79 4.84
N LEU A 197 -11.58 14.82 4.13
CA LEU A 197 -12.34 15.49 3.09
C LEU A 197 -12.77 14.52 1.98
N ALA A 198 -11.85 13.69 1.49
CA ALA A 198 -12.16 12.64 0.50
C ALA A 198 -13.13 11.58 1.05
N ALA A 199 -13.03 11.23 2.33
CA ALA A 199 -13.97 10.30 2.97
C ALA A 199 -15.38 10.92 3.05
N GLY A 200 -15.49 12.18 3.48
CA GLY A 200 -16.74 12.94 3.52
C GLY A 200 -17.39 13.09 2.14
N LEU A 201 -16.60 13.45 1.13
CA LEU A 201 -17.08 13.56 -0.26
C LEU A 201 -17.53 12.20 -0.81
N THR A 202 -16.77 11.13 -0.53
CA THR A 202 -17.17 9.76 -0.90
C THR A 202 -18.48 9.37 -0.24
N MET A 203 -18.69 9.69 1.03
CA MET A 203 -19.95 9.43 1.72
C MET A 203 -21.10 10.29 1.17
N SER A 204 -20.82 11.51 0.70
CA SER A 204 -21.82 12.50 0.26
C SER A 204 -22.48 12.14 -1.07
N VAL A 205 -21.71 11.74 -2.09
CA VAL A 205 -22.23 11.43 -3.43
C VAL A 205 -22.02 9.97 -3.84
N GLN A 206 -21.38 9.17 -2.97
CA GLN A 206 -21.14 7.74 -3.19
C GLN A 206 -20.37 7.44 -4.48
N ALA A 207 -19.59 8.38 -4.99
CA ALA A 207 -18.65 8.19 -6.08
C ALA A 207 -17.40 7.41 -5.60
N ARG A 208 -16.58 6.91 -6.52
CA ARG A 208 -15.35 6.17 -6.14
C ARG A 208 -14.27 7.14 -5.65
N PRO A 209 -13.37 6.71 -4.75
CA PRO A 209 -12.21 7.52 -4.38
C PRO A 209 -11.38 8.01 -5.57
N SER A 210 -11.25 7.19 -6.62
CA SER A 210 -10.56 7.60 -7.86
C SER A 210 -11.24 8.80 -8.55
N ASP A 211 -12.57 8.84 -8.53
CA ASP A 211 -13.33 9.97 -9.07
C ASP A 211 -13.20 11.20 -8.18
N MET A 212 -13.15 11.04 -6.87
CA MET A 212 -12.89 12.14 -5.94
C MET A 212 -11.50 12.75 -6.12
N LEU A 213 -10.48 11.90 -6.31
CA LEU A 213 -9.08 12.32 -6.28
C LEU A 213 -8.53 12.72 -7.65
N GLN A 214 -9.05 12.16 -8.75
CA GLN A 214 -8.42 12.34 -10.07
C GLN A 214 -9.41 12.54 -11.21
N SER A 215 -10.41 11.67 -11.36
CA SER A 215 -11.10 11.51 -12.65
C SER A 215 -12.49 12.13 -12.74
N GLY A 216 -13.17 12.37 -11.62
CA GLY A 216 -14.54 12.84 -11.61
C GLY A 216 -14.65 14.36 -11.70
N ASP A 217 -15.72 14.84 -12.33
CA ASP A 217 -16.13 16.25 -12.33
C ASP A 217 -17.56 16.38 -11.81
N PHE A 218 -17.83 17.48 -11.10
CA PHE A 218 -19.12 17.74 -10.48
C PHE A 218 -19.59 19.17 -10.74
N LYS A 219 -20.89 19.34 -10.96
CA LYS A 219 -21.54 20.66 -11.03
C LYS A 219 -22.82 20.64 -10.21
N ALA A 220 -23.11 21.71 -9.48
CA ALA A 220 -24.38 21.84 -8.76
C ALA A 220 -25.55 22.00 -9.76
N VAL A 221 -26.64 21.27 -9.53
CA VAL A 221 -27.86 21.32 -10.36
C VAL A 221 -29.02 21.89 -9.54
N THR A 222 -29.25 21.31 -8.36
CA THR A 222 -30.26 21.73 -7.39
C THR A 222 -29.64 21.82 -6.00
N LYS A 223 -30.42 22.11 -4.96
CA LYS A 223 -29.93 22.15 -3.57
C LYS A 223 -29.31 20.81 -3.15
N TYR A 224 -29.83 19.68 -3.64
CA TYR A 224 -29.32 18.34 -3.27
C TYR A 224 -28.93 17.44 -4.44
N GLN A 225 -28.89 17.95 -5.68
CA GLN A 225 -28.34 17.23 -6.83
C GLN A 225 -27.09 17.89 -7.40
N VAL A 226 -26.19 17.03 -7.88
CA VAL A 226 -25.03 17.41 -8.67
C VAL A 226 -25.00 16.59 -9.98
N GLU A 227 -24.63 17.23 -11.07
CA GLU A 227 -24.25 16.55 -12.32
C GLU A 227 -22.87 15.94 -12.09
N PHE A 228 -22.75 14.63 -12.23
CA PHE A 228 -21.52 13.88 -12.06
C PHE A 228 -21.06 13.32 -13.41
N THR A 229 -19.82 13.63 -13.78
CA THR A 229 -19.11 12.99 -14.88
C THR A 229 -18.11 11.97 -14.33
N SER A 230 -18.37 10.68 -14.51
CA SER A 230 -17.45 9.60 -14.13
C SER A 230 -16.61 9.16 -15.31
N ARG A 231 -15.30 8.99 -15.07
CA ARG A 231 -14.36 8.37 -16.03
C ARG A 231 -13.73 7.09 -15.46
N ALA A 232 -14.03 6.72 -14.22
CA ALA A 232 -13.46 5.54 -13.59
C ALA A 232 -14.17 4.24 -14.01
N LYS A 233 -13.40 3.22 -14.40
CA LYS A 233 -13.83 1.86 -14.77
C LYS A 233 -14.68 1.73 -16.05
N GLN A 234 -15.18 2.83 -16.61
CA GLN A 234 -15.70 2.89 -17.96
C GLN A 234 -14.49 2.92 -18.91
N ARG A 235 -14.33 1.92 -19.78
CA ARG A 235 -13.11 1.70 -20.61
C ARG A 235 -12.92 2.79 -21.70
N GLY A 236 -12.66 4.03 -21.30
CA GLY A 236 -12.49 5.19 -22.19
C GLY A 236 -13.78 5.92 -22.56
N THR A 237 -14.92 5.59 -21.94
CA THR A 237 -16.21 6.28 -22.18
C THR A 237 -16.56 7.10 -20.95
N GLU A 238 -16.92 8.36 -21.14
CA GLU A 238 -17.41 9.21 -20.05
C GLU A 238 -18.90 8.92 -19.82
N VAL A 239 -19.30 8.84 -18.55
CA VAL A 239 -20.72 8.71 -18.19
C VAL A 239 -21.12 9.91 -17.35
N ILE A 240 -22.16 10.60 -17.81
CA ILE A 240 -22.68 11.82 -17.22
C ILE A 240 -24.09 11.54 -16.71
N GLY A 241 -24.38 11.94 -15.48
CA GLY A 241 -25.73 11.88 -14.94
C GLY A 241 -25.90 12.66 -13.64
N ASN A 242 -27.14 12.98 -13.30
CA ASN A 242 -27.47 13.67 -12.06
C ASN A 242 -27.52 12.67 -10.92
N VAL A 243 -26.83 12.98 -9.83
CA VAL A 243 -26.76 12.17 -8.61
C VAL A 243 -27.10 13.02 -7.40
N TRP A 244 -27.66 12.36 -6.38
CA TRP A 244 -28.00 13.00 -5.12
C TRP A 244 -26.77 13.20 -4.24
N THR A 245 -26.78 14.26 -3.42
CA THR A 245 -25.79 14.51 -2.36
C THR A 245 -26.44 14.53 -0.98
N LEU A 246 -25.76 13.97 0.02
CA LEU A 246 -26.25 13.95 1.41
C LEU A 246 -26.22 15.33 2.09
N VAL A 247 -25.42 16.25 1.55
CA VAL A 247 -25.29 17.65 1.97
C VAL A 247 -25.72 18.59 0.84
N GLU A 248 -25.91 19.87 1.14
CA GLU A 248 -26.19 20.87 0.09
C GLU A 248 -25.11 20.86 -0.99
N SER A 249 -25.52 20.96 -2.25
CA SER A 249 -24.64 20.93 -3.41
C SER A 249 -23.57 22.00 -3.36
N ALA A 250 -23.89 23.22 -2.89
CA ALA A 250 -22.92 24.29 -2.68
C ALA A 250 -21.80 23.88 -1.70
N THR A 251 -22.18 23.27 -0.56
CA THR A 251 -21.22 22.75 0.44
C THR A 251 -20.36 21.64 -0.16
N PHE A 252 -20.97 20.75 -0.95
CA PHE A 252 -20.26 19.67 -1.63
C PHE A 252 -19.24 20.20 -2.65
N ILE A 253 -19.63 21.13 -3.50
CA ILE A 253 -18.77 21.70 -4.55
C ILE A 253 -17.58 22.45 -3.94
N ASP A 254 -17.80 23.25 -2.90
CA ASP A 254 -16.71 23.91 -2.16
C ASP A 254 -15.70 22.90 -1.61
N ALA A 255 -16.19 21.88 -0.89
CA ALA A 255 -15.34 20.83 -0.34
C ALA A 255 -14.60 20.04 -1.43
N PHE A 256 -15.25 19.77 -2.55
CA PHE A 256 -14.63 19.10 -3.69
C PHE A 256 -13.52 19.93 -4.32
N HIS A 257 -13.73 21.24 -4.49
CA HIS A 257 -12.69 22.16 -4.97
C HIS A 257 -11.51 22.23 -4.01
N ARG A 258 -11.74 22.33 -2.69
CA ARG A 258 -10.70 22.27 -1.66
C ARG A 258 -9.89 20.98 -1.75
N LEU A 259 -10.55 19.82 -1.93
CA LEU A 259 -9.87 18.54 -2.11
C LEU A 259 -8.96 18.56 -3.35
N ARG A 260 -9.47 19.02 -4.49
CA ARG A 260 -8.74 19.03 -5.75
C ARG A 260 -7.58 20.01 -5.79
N CYS A 261 -7.62 21.06 -4.97
CA CYS A 261 -6.53 22.01 -4.80
C CYS A 261 -5.50 21.59 -3.74
N HIS A 262 -5.77 20.52 -2.96
CA HIS A 262 -4.86 20.11 -1.91
C HIS A 262 -3.53 19.58 -2.51
N PRO A 263 -2.35 19.98 -1.99
CA PRO A 263 -1.06 19.62 -2.58
C PRO A 263 -0.84 18.11 -2.76
N ASP A 264 -1.21 17.31 -1.77
CA ASP A 264 -1.11 15.85 -1.83
C ASP A 264 -1.99 15.21 -2.93
N VAL A 265 -3.10 15.86 -3.29
CA VAL A 265 -4.04 15.40 -4.32
C VAL A 265 -3.59 15.89 -5.69
N LEU A 266 -3.13 17.14 -5.81
CA LEU A 266 -2.51 17.66 -7.03
C LEU A 266 -1.30 16.83 -7.45
N ALA A 267 -0.49 16.36 -6.50
CA ALA A 267 0.62 15.45 -6.74
C ALA A 267 0.22 14.08 -7.32
N LEU A 268 -1.09 13.78 -7.42
CA LEU A 268 -1.63 12.58 -8.06
C LEU A 268 -2.04 12.82 -9.52
N LYS A 269 -2.13 14.08 -9.97
CA LYS A 269 -2.48 14.41 -11.36
C LYS A 269 -1.46 13.78 -12.31
N GLY A 270 -1.94 13.12 -13.36
CA GLY A 270 -1.09 12.41 -14.33
C GLY A 270 -0.51 11.05 -13.86
N LYS A 271 -0.67 10.66 -12.59
CA LYS A 271 -0.26 9.32 -12.13
C LYS A 271 -1.28 8.28 -12.58
N ALA A 272 -0.80 7.08 -12.94
CA ALA A 272 -1.67 5.96 -13.26
C ALA A 272 -2.53 5.57 -12.05
N LEU A 273 -3.82 5.27 -12.27
CA LEU A 273 -4.80 4.86 -11.25
C LEU A 273 -4.26 3.75 -10.30
N VAL A 274 -3.45 2.82 -10.84
CA VAL A 274 -2.84 1.72 -10.08
C VAL A 274 -1.90 2.23 -8.97
N ALA A 275 -1.15 3.31 -9.22
CA ALA A 275 -0.24 3.91 -8.24
C ALA A 275 -1.03 4.60 -7.10
N ILE A 276 -2.17 5.19 -7.43
CA ILE A 276 -3.08 5.83 -6.46
C ILE A 276 -3.75 4.76 -5.60
N ASP A 277 -4.25 3.69 -6.22
CA ASP A 277 -4.97 2.62 -5.55
C ASP A 277 -4.12 1.85 -4.52
N LEU A 278 -2.82 1.65 -4.78
CA LEU A 278 -1.94 0.91 -3.88
C LEU A 278 -1.52 1.69 -2.63
N GLN A 279 -1.26 3.00 -2.75
CA GLN A 279 -0.69 3.79 -1.65
C GLN A 279 -1.75 4.56 -0.85
N LYS A 280 -2.81 5.02 -1.52
CA LYS A 280 -3.76 5.96 -0.92
C LYS A 280 -5.06 5.30 -0.46
N ASN A 281 -5.51 4.19 -1.04
CA ASN A 281 -6.72 3.50 -0.56
C ASN A 281 -6.59 2.98 0.87
N ALA A 282 -5.43 2.42 1.25
CA ALA A 282 -5.20 1.99 2.64
C ALA A 282 -5.24 3.18 3.61
N THR A 283 -4.70 4.32 3.19
CA THR A 283 -4.68 5.55 4.00
C THR A 283 -6.06 6.17 4.11
N LEU A 284 -6.83 6.20 3.01
CA LEU A 284 -8.21 6.65 3.00
C LEU A 284 -9.09 5.72 3.85
N ASN A 285 -8.97 4.40 3.73
CA ASN A 285 -9.71 3.45 4.55
C ASN A 285 -9.42 3.62 6.06
N ARG A 286 -8.19 3.98 6.43
CA ARG A 286 -7.88 4.32 7.83
C ARG A 286 -8.63 5.58 8.29
N ALA A 287 -8.67 6.63 7.48
CA ALA A 287 -9.45 7.83 7.79
C ALA A 287 -10.97 7.52 7.87
N ILE A 288 -11.48 6.70 6.94
CA ILE A 288 -12.88 6.24 6.95
C ILE A 288 -13.22 5.53 8.25
N ASN A 289 -12.40 4.56 8.69
CA ASN A 289 -12.63 3.87 9.96
C ASN A 289 -12.56 4.82 11.16
N ARG A 290 -11.61 5.77 11.15
CA ARG A 290 -11.48 6.76 12.23
C ARG A 290 -12.73 7.64 12.36
N ILE A 291 -13.26 8.12 11.24
CA ILE A 291 -14.41 9.03 11.22
C ILE A 291 -15.72 8.27 11.45
N TYR A 292 -15.95 7.22 10.66
CA TYR A 292 -17.26 6.57 10.55
C TYR A 292 -17.36 5.27 11.33
N GLY A 293 -16.25 4.61 11.67
CA GLY A 293 -16.27 3.22 12.19
C GLY A 293 -16.96 3.04 13.54
N LYS A 294 -17.23 4.13 14.29
CA LYS A 294 -18.03 4.10 15.52
C LYS A 294 -19.54 4.19 15.27
N VAL A 295 -19.95 4.74 14.12
CA VAL A 295 -21.36 4.97 13.76
C VAL A 295 -21.84 3.97 12.72
N ILE A 296 -20.99 3.67 11.74
CA ILE A 296 -21.25 2.73 10.66
C ILE A 296 -20.39 1.49 10.90
N PRO A 297 -20.98 0.36 11.30
CA PRO A 297 -20.23 -0.88 11.50
C PRO A 297 -19.70 -1.42 10.18
N ALA A 298 -18.66 -2.26 10.26
CA ALA A 298 -18.24 -3.06 9.12
C ALA A 298 -19.36 -4.05 8.75
N PRO A 299 -19.60 -4.34 7.46
CA PRO A 299 -20.59 -5.34 7.06
C PRO A 299 -20.26 -6.72 7.60
N HIS A 300 -21.27 -7.60 7.61
CA HIS A 300 -21.10 -8.98 8.02
C HIS A 300 -19.91 -9.66 7.29
N GLY A 301 -19.05 -10.33 8.07
CA GLY A 301 -17.85 -11.00 7.57
C GLY A 301 -16.66 -10.07 7.22
N GLU A 302 -16.78 -8.75 7.39
CA GLU A 302 -15.69 -7.80 7.19
C GLU A 302 -15.11 -7.29 8.51
N LYS A 303 -13.79 -7.07 8.53
CA LYS A 303 -13.07 -6.66 9.76
C LYS A 303 -13.13 -5.15 10.01
N ALA A 304 -13.33 -4.36 8.96
CA ALA A 304 -13.23 -2.91 9.01
C ALA A 304 -14.04 -2.27 7.88
N LEU A 305 -14.49 -1.04 8.10
CA LEU A 305 -15.20 -0.26 7.10
C LEU A 305 -14.25 0.17 5.98
N SER A 306 -14.62 -0.07 4.73
CA SER A 306 -13.84 0.37 3.57
C SER A 306 -14.56 1.45 2.78
N ALA A 307 -13.87 2.13 1.87
CA ALA A 307 -14.49 3.05 0.93
C ALA A 307 -15.59 2.39 0.08
N LYS A 308 -15.51 1.09 -0.21
CA LYS A 308 -16.58 0.38 -0.92
C LYS A 308 -17.85 0.34 -0.07
N ASN A 309 -17.75 -0.04 1.20
CA ASN A 309 -18.91 -0.20 2.07
C ASN A 309 -19.42 1.15 2.59
N LEU A 310 -18.54 2.15 2.72
CA LEU A 310 -18.98 3.53 2.98
C LEU A 310 -19.90 4.04 1.86
N ARG A 311 -19.60 3.72 0.60
CA ARG A 311 -20.51 4.03 -0.52
C ARG A 311 -21.85 3.29 -0.40
N ALA A 312 -21.84 2.03 0.05
CA ALA A 312 -23.08 1.26 0.31
C ALA A 312 -23.92 1.86 1.44
N ALA A 313 -23.29 2.26 2.54
CA ALA A 313 -23.95 2.98 3.61
C ALA A 313 -24.52 4.33 3.11
N GLY A 314 -23.74 5.10 2.35
CA GLY A 314 -24.20 6.36 1.75
C GLY A 314 -25.39 6.20 0.81
N ILE A 315 -25.46 5.10 0.04
CA ILE A 315 -26.62 4.81 -0.82
C ILE A 315 -27.87 4.55 0.01
N ASN A 316 -27.75 3.82 1.13
CA ASN A 316 -28.87 3.61 2.04
C ASN A 316 -29.38 4.94 2.61
N VAL A 317 -28.47 5.83 3.03
CA VAL A 317 -28.85 7.17 3.48
C VAL A 317 -29.55 7.95 2.34
N ALA A 318 -28.94 8.01 1.16
CA ALA A 318 -29.48 8.73 0.02
C ALA A 318 -30.86 8.20 -0.42
N TYR A 319 -31.07 6.88 -0.35
CA TYR A 319 -32.36 6.25 -0.65
C TYR A 319 -33.45 6.68 0.35
N HIS A 320 -33.17 6.71 1.65
CA HIS A 320 -34.15 7.19 2.62
C HIS A 320 -34.40 8.70 2.51
N LEU A 321 -33.39 9.49 2.14
CA LEU A 321 -33.57 10.93 1.94
C LEU A 321 -34.34 11.27 0.66
N TYR A 322 -34.04 10.62 -0.47
CA TYR A 322 -34.48 11.06 -1.81
C TYR A 322 -35.11 9.96 -2.67
N GLY A 323 -35.18 8.74 -2.18
CA GLY A 323 -35.85 7.63 -2.85
C GLY A 323 -37.35 7.84 -2.98
N ARG A 324 -38.00 7.01 -3.79
CA ARG A 324 -39.43 7.04 -4.05
C ARG A 324 -40.07 5.72 -3.61
N ASP A 325 -41.31 5.75 -3.15
CA ASP A 325 -42.03 4.56 -2.68
C ASP A 325 -42.21 3.50 -3.80
N ASP A 326 -42.25 3.94 -5.06
CA ASP A 326 -42.37 3.08 -6.25
C ASP A 326 -41.03 2.53 -6.75
N GLN A 327 -39.93 2.79 -6.05
CA GLN A 327 -38.58 2.48 -6.48
C GLN A 327 -37.86 1.59 -5.47
N THR A 328 -37.29 0.47 -5.93
CA THR A 328 -36.43 -0.36 -5.09
C THR A 328 -35.08 0.29 -4.83
N ILE A 329 -34.46 -0.01 -3.69
CA ILE A 329 -33.10 0.46 -3.38
C ILE A 329 -32.09 0.06 -4.46
N GLY A 330 -32.22 -1.14 -5.03
CA GLY A 330 -31.35 -1.59 -6.12
C GLY A 330 -31.46 -0.70 -7.36
N ARG A 331 -32.68 -0.31 -7.76
CA ARG A 331 -32.89 0.61 -8.88
C ARG A 331 -32.41 2.03 -8.55
N PHE A 332 -32.58 2.48 -7.31
CA PHE A 332 -32.03 3.76 -6.86
C PHE A 332 -30.50 3.77 -6.93
N ALA A 333 -29.86 2.71 -6.42
CA ALA A 333 -28.40 2.55 -6.44
C ALA A 333 -27.84 2.49 -7.87
N GLU A 334 -28.55 1.85 -8.80
CA GLU A 334 -28.17 1.81 -10.22
C GLU A 334 -28.08 3.23 -10.83
N LEU A 335 -29.11 4.06 -10.59
CA LEU A 335 -29.15 5.44 -11.06
C LEU A 335 -28.11 6.31 -10.34
N GLN A 336 -28.03 6.21 -9.01
CA GLN A 336 -27.11 6.99 -8.18
C GLN A 336 -25.64 6.70 -8.49
N LEU A 337 -25.30 5.48 -8.89
CA LEU A 337 -23.94 5.07 -9.19
C LEU A 337 -23.61 5.05 -10.69
N LEU A 338 -24.56 5.41 -11.55
CA LEU A 338 -24.44 5.40 -13.01
C LEU A 338 -23.99 4.02 -13.53
N TYR A 339 -24.67 2.96 -13.07
CA TYR A 339 -24.39 1.59 -13.51
C TYR A 339 -25.17 1.19 -14.75
N ASP A 340 -24.50 0.51 -15.69
CA ASP A 340 -25.11 -0.04 -16.90
C ASP A 340 -25.89 -1.36 -16.65
N SER A 341 -25.87 -1.89 -15.42
CA SER A 341 -26.53 -3.17 -15.10
C SER A 341 -27.06 -3.25 -13.66
N SER A 342 -28.29 -3.75 -13.54
CA SER A 342 -29.01 -3.95 -12.27
C SER A 342 -28.31 -4.94 -11.32
N GLY A 343 -27.66 -5.97 -11.85
CA GLY A 343 -26.98 -7.00 -11.04
C GLY A 343 -25.80 -6.47 -10.21
N THR A 344 -25.23 -5.32 -10.57
CA THR A 344 -24.10 -4.73 -9.82
C THR A 344 -24.59 -4.00 -8.57
N ALA A 345 -25.85 -3.52 -8.56
CA ALA A 345 -26.45 -2.77 -7.46
C ALA A 345 -26.68 -3.61 -6.20
N ALA A 346 -26.89 -4.93 -6.33
CA ALA A 346 -27.07 -5.85 -5.21
C ALA A 346 -25.87 -5.88 -4.24
N ASN A 347 -24.69 -5.43 -4.67
CA ASN A 347 -23.50 -5.31 -3.82
C ASN A 347 -23.51 -4.10 -2.87
N TYR A 348 -24.59 -3.33 -2.85
CA TYR A 348 -24.75 -2.12 -2.05
C TYR A 348 -25.89 -2.24 -1.02
N GLU A 349 -26.49 -3.43 -0.90
CA GLU A 349 -27.55 -3.76 0.05
C GLU A 349 -26.97 -4.37 1.35
N ASP A 350 -25.83 -3.88 1.82
CA ASP A 350 -25.13 -4.43 3.01
C ASP A 350 -25.71 -3.91 4.35
N TYR A 351 -26.55 -2.87 4.29
CA TYR A 351 -26.95 -2.06 5.45
C TYR A 351 -28.46 -1.78 5.49
N TYR A 352 -28.92 -1.29 6.65
CA TYR A 352 -30.18 -0.56 6.78
C TYR A 352 -30.03 0.61 7.76
N CYS A 353 -30.85 1.66 7.57
CA CYS A 353 -30.81 2.85 8.42
C CYS A 353 -31.75 2.72 9.63
N VAL A 354 -31.30 3.23 10.77
CA VAL A 354 -32.11 3.42 11.99
C VAL A 354 -32.15 4.90 12.39
N ASP A 355 -33.18 5.28 13.15
CA ASP A 355 -33.30 6.60 13.75
C ASP A 355 -32.44 6.74 15.03
N THR A 356 -32.59 7.86 15.74
CA THR A 356 -31.89 8.17 17.01
C THR A 356 -32.22 7.21 18.14
N GLU A 357 -33.34 6.51 18.06
CA GLU A 357 -33.79 5.52 19.05
C GLU A 357 -33.38 4.09 18.64
N GLY A 358 -32.74 3.92 17.48
CA GLY A 358 -32.35 2.62 16.95
C GLY A 358 -33.48 1.87 16.24
N LYS A 359 -34.62 2.53 15.99
CA LYS A 359 -35.73 1.94 15.24
C LYS A 359 -35.47 2.06 13.74
N ARG A 360 -35.76 0.98 13.01
CA ARG A 360 -35.58 0.92 11.56
C ARG A 360 -36.42 1.98 10.85
N ILE A 361 -35.79 2.74 9.98
CA ILE A 361 -36.45 3.72 9.11
C ILE A 361 -37.05 2.96 7.92
N SER A 362 -38.37 3.09 7.73
CA SER A 362 -39.08 2.54 6.57
C SER A 362 -39.48 3.61 5.54
N ALA A 363 -39.63 4.86 5.98
CA ALA A 363 -39.98 5.97 5.11
C ALA A 363 -38.82 6.32 4.15
N VAL A 364 -39.19 6.77 2.95
CA VAL A 364 -38.28 7.32 1.94
C VAL A 364 -38.74 8.71 1.53
N GLY A 365 -37.90 9.44 0.79
CA GLY A 365 -38.22 10.83 0.41
C GLY A 365 -38.29 11.78 1.61
N LEU A 366 -37.55 11.49 2.68
CA LEU A 366 -37.54 12.28 3.92
C LEU A 366 -37.08 13.74 3.70
N ARG A 367 -36.37 14.01 2.61
CA ARG A 367 -35.89 15.34 2.25
C ARG A 367 -36.39 15.72 0.86
N LYS A 368 -37.00 16.91 0.77
CA LYS A 368 -37.39 17.49 -0.51
C LYS A 368 -36.22 18.23 -1.14
N ASP A 369 -36.11 18.12 -2.45
CA ASP A 369 -35.18 18.91 -3.23
C ASP A 369 -35.76 20.28 -3.54
N GLU A 370 -34.87 21.24 -3.76
CA GLU A 370 -35.22 22.64 -3.97
C GLU A 370 -34.34 23.21 -5.09
N ALA A 371 -34.87 24.21 -5.81
CA ALA A 371 -34.05 24.96 -6.75
C ALA A 371 -32.90 25.66 -6.01
N LEU A 372 -31.78 25.88 -6.70
CA LEU A 372 -30.68 26.65 -6.14
C LEU A 372 -31.18 28.07 -5.81
N GLU A 373 -31.16 28.44 -4.52
CA GLU A 373 -31.62 29.76 -4.02
C GLU A 373 -30.85 30.92 -4.65
N GLN A 374 -29.61 30.67 -5.08
CA GLN A 374 -28.84 31.52 -5.97
C GLN A 374 -28.32 30.65 -7.10
N LYS A 375 -28.43 31.11 -8.36
CA LYS A 375 -27.53 30.60 -9.41
C LYS A 375 -26.12 30.81 -8.86
N LEU A 376 -25.46 29.74 -8.44
CA LEU A 376 -24.02 29.75 -8.17
C LEU A 376 -23.40 30.49 -9.35
N GLN A 377 -22.69 31.59 -9.07
CA GLN A 377 -22.03 32.41 -10.09
C GLN A 377 -20.84 31.65 -10.72
N SER A 378 -21.03 30.38 -11.08
CA SER A 378 -20.04 29.52 -11.71
C SER A 378 -20.18 29.49 -13.24
N GLU A 379 -21.05 30.31 -13.84
CA GLU A 379 -21.18 30.37 -15.31
C GLU A 379 -20.77 31.70 -15.93
N THR A 380 -20.66 32.77 -15.14
CA THR A 380 -19.83 33.89 -15.58
C THR A 380 -18.47 33.59 -15.00
N LYS A 381 -17.52 33.15 -15.83
CA LYS A 381 -16.10 33.31 -15.53
C LYS A 381 -15.99 34.76 -15.06
N SER A 382 -15.82 34.98 -13.76
CA SER A 382 -15.36 36.25 -13.26
C SER A 382 -13.99 36.39 -13.90
N ASN A 383 -13.98 37.03 -15.07
CA ASN A 383 -12.77 37.58 -15.65
C ASN A 383 -12.33 38.58 -14.60
N LEU A 384 -11.52 38.11 -13.68
CA LEU A 384 -10.64 38.91 -12.87
C LEU A 384 -9.96 39.81 -13.91
N VAL A 385 -10.31 41.10 -13.94
CA VAL A 385 -9.67 42.09 -14.81
C VAL A 385 -8.30 42.32 -14.19
N VAL A 386 -7.43 41.36 -14.46
CA VAL A 386 -6.02 41.43 -14.17
C VAL A 386 -5.45 42.33 -15.25
N ASP A 387 -4.75 43.39 -14.84
CA ASP A 387 -3.95 44.20 -15.77
C ASP A 387 -3.11 43.28 -16.66
N LYS A 388 -3.02 43.62 -17.95
CA LYS A 388 -2.24 42.91 -18.97
C LYS A 388 -0.82 42.58 -18.48
N GLN A 389 -0.20 43.46 -17.71
CA GLN A 389 1.12 43.21 -17.09
C GLN A 389 1.10 42.04 -16.11
N LEU A 390 0.09 41.97 -15.24
CA LEU A 390 -0.03 40.90 -14.25
C LEU A 390 -0.45 39.56 -14.91
N LEU A 391 -1.21 39.61 -16.01
CA LEU A 391 -1.49 38.43 -16.85
C LEU A 391 -0.23 37.88 -17.51
N ASP A 392 0.64 38.75 -18.03
CA ASP A 392 1.90 38.33 -18.65
C ASP A 392 2.84 37.70 -17.61
N VAL A 393 2.91 38.26 -16.39
CA VAL A 393 3.66 37.66 -15.25
C VAL A 393 3.12 36.28 -14.86
N ILE A 394 1.80 36.11 -14.80
CA ILE A 394 1.15 34.81 -14.49
C ILE A 394 1.35 33.81 -15.65
N ARG A 395 1.43 34.29 -16.89
CA ARG A 395 1.59 33.44 -18.08
C ARG A 395 3.04 32.94 -18.21
N ASP A 396 4.02 33.80 -17.97
CA ASP A 396 5.44 33.54 -18.23
C ASP A 396 6.13 32.78 -17.10
N ALA A 397 5.56 32.78 -15.89
CA ALA A 397 6.08 32.01 -14.77
C ALA A 397 5.82 30.50 -14.95
N LEU A 398 6.77 29.83 -15.62
CA LEU A 398 6.87 28.37 -15.81
C LEU A 398 6.65 27.56 -14.52
N GLU A 399 6.99 28.15 -13.37
CA GLU A 399 6.93 27.54 -12.04
C GLU A 399 5.50 27.19 -11.60
N TRP A 400 4.48 27.84 -12.17
CA TRP A 400 3.07 27.57 -11.80
C TRP A 400 2.43 26.45 -12.63
N GLY A 401 3.15 25.90 -13.61
CA GLY A 401 2.74 24.75 -14.42
C GLY A 401 1.67 25.05 -15.49
N GLU A 402 1.30 24.02 -16.25
CA GLU A 402 0.26 24.12 -17.29
C GLU A 402 -1.15 24.22 -16.67
N GLY A 403 -2.09 24.89 -17.36
CA GLY A 403 -3.47 25.11 -16.91
C GLY A 403 -4.02 26.47 -17.30
N THR A 404 -5.32 26.68 -17.05
CA THR A 404 -6.00 27.96 -17.32
C THR A 404 -5.54 29.05 -16.35
N ASN A 405 -5.66 30.33 -16.73
CA ASN A 405 -5.27 31.46 -15.87
C ASN A 405 -5.93 31.45 -14.47
N PRO A 406 -7.22 31.09 -14.31
CA PRO A 406 -7.83 30.92 -13.00
C PRO A 406 -7.14 29.82 -12.16
N GLU A 407 -6.83 28.67 -12.75
CA GLU A 407 -6.12 27.59 -12.05
C GLU A 407 -4.72 28.02 -11.59
N ARG A 408 -4.03 28.85 -12.40
CA ARG A 408 -2.72 29.40 -12.03
C ARG A 408 -2.84 30.39 -10.88
N LEU A 409 -3.83 31.28 -10.92
CA LEU A 409 -4.13 32.22 -9.84
C LEU A 409 -4.49 31.50 -8.53
N GLU A 410 -5.28 30.44 -8.60
CA GLU A 410 -5.61 29.62 -7.43
C GLU A 410 -4.37 28.92 -6.85
N ARG A 411 -3.46 28.42 -7.69
CA ARG A 411 -2.16 27.87 -7.24
C ARG A 411 -1.30 28.94 -6.56
N ILE A 412 -1.27 30.15 -7.10
CA ILE A 412 -0.55 31.29 -6.51
C ILE A 412 -1.14 31.63 -5.14
N ILE A 413 -2.47 31.71 -5.02
CA ILE A 413 -3.16 31.98 -3.74
C ILE A 413 -2.90 30.85 -2.74
N ALA A 414 -2.96 29.59 -3.18
CA ALA A 414 -2.68 28.44 -2.33
C ALA A 414 -1.22 28.42 -1.85
N ALA A 415 -0.27 28.76 -2.73
CA ALA A 415 1.13 28.91 -2.38
C ALA A 415 1.35 30.06 -1.38
N ALA A 416 0.70 31.21 -1.60
CA ALA A 416 0.76 32.35 -0.67
C ALA A 416 0.21 31.99 0.72
N ARG A 417 -0.93 31.30 0.79
CA ARG A 417 -1.49 30.79 2.05
C ARG A 417 -0.54 29.80 2.74
N ARG A 418 0.11 28.93 1.96
CA ARG A 418 1.13 28.00 2.48
C ARG A 418 2.34 28.73 3.03
N THR A 419 2.83 29.75 2.33
CA THR A 419 3.94 30.59 2.81
C THR A 419 3.56 31.26 4.13
N GLN A 420 2.36 31.83 4.23
CA GLN A 420 1.86 32.40 5.50
C GLN A 420 1.78 31.34 6.61
N GLN A 421 1.35 30.12 6.30
CA GLN A 421 1.32 29.04 7.29
C GLN A 421 2.73 28.63 7.72
N LEU A 422 3.66 28.48 6.78
CA LEU A 422 5.06 28.19 7.09
C LEU A 422 5.72 29.31 7.90
N GLU A 423 5.38 30.57 7.64
CA GLU A 423 5.83 31.71 8.44
C GLU A 423 5.29 31.63 9.87
N ARG A 424 4.02 31.26 10.06
CA ARG A 424 3.44 31.02 11.40
C ARG A 424 4.13 29.86 12.11
N ASP A 425 4.34 28.75 11.42
CA ASP A 425 5.00 27.57 11.97
C ASP A 425 6.46 27.88 12.34
N LEU A 426 7.15 28.65 11.51
CA LEU A 426 8.52 29.10 11.74
C LEU A 426 8.57 30.10 12.90
N ALA A 427 7.60 31.01 13.03
CA ALA A 427 7.47 31.88 14.19
C ALA A 427 7.20 31.09 15.47
N ALA A 428 6.34 30.07 15.42
CA ALA A 428 6.09 29.18 16.55
C ALA A 428 7.34 28.35 16.92
N ALA A 429 8.10 27.88 15.94
CA ALA A 429 9.36 27.18 16.14
C ALA A 429 10.43 28.10 16.74
N ARG A 430 10.53 29.35 16.27
CA ARG A 430 11.40 30.38 16.85
C ARG A 430 11.02 30.68 18.30
N ALA A 431 9.74 30.89 18.59
CA ALA A 431 9.27 31.08 19.96
C ALA A 431 9.56 29.86 20.85
N ARG A 432 9.51 28.64 20.30
CA ARG A 432 9.90 27.42 21.02
C ARG A 432 11.40 27.37 21.27
N LEU A 433 12.23 27.74 20.29
CA LEU A 433 13.68 27.86 20.46
C LEU A 433 14.04 28.94 21.48
N GLU A 434 13.37 30.09 21.46
CA GLU A 434 13.56 31.14 22.47
C GLU A 434 13.17 30.67 23.85
N LYS A 435 12.06 29.94 24.01
CA LYS A 435 11.70 29.29 25.29
C LYS A 435 12.74 28.27 25.73
N LEU A 436 13.29 27.48 24.81
CA LEU A 436 14.36 26.53 25.12
C LEU A 436 15.67 27.24 25.49
N HIS A 437 16.01 28.34 24.80
CA HIS A 437 17.18 29.16 25.12
C HIS A 437 17.00 29.89 26.44
N ALA A 438 15.80 30.40 26.76
CA ALA A 438 15.48 30.98 28.05
C ALA A 438 15.51 29.92 29.16
N ALA A 439 14.96 28.73 28.93
CA ALA A 439 15.08 27.61 29.85
C ALA A 439 16.53 27.15 30.04
N GLN A 440 17.35 27.16 28.98
CA GLN A 440 18.79 26.91 29.06
C GLN A 440 19.53 28.05 29.76
N ALA A 441 19.11 29.30 29.63
CA ALA A 441 19.69 30.44 30.32
C ALA A 441 19.37 30.42 31.81
N ILE A 442 18.13 30.05 32.18
CA ILE A 442 17.71 29.78 33.56
C ILE A 442 18.48 28.58 34.11
N ALA A 443 18.57 27.48 33.36
CA ALA A 443 19.38 26.33 33.75
C ALA A 443 20.88 26.70 33.86
N ARG A 444 21.40 27.59 33.03
CA ARG A 444 22.79 28.11 33.12
C ARG A 444 22.98 29.06 34.29
N SER A 445 21.99 29.86 34.68
CA SER A 445 22.07 30.67 35.91
C SER A 445 21.95 29.81 37.16
N ASP A 446 21.12 28.75 37.11
CA ASP A 446 21.02 27.75 38.16
C ASP A 446 22.34 26.96 38.27
N ILE A 447 22.96 26.59 37.15
CA ILE A 447 24.29 25.98 37.11
C ILE A 447 25.37 26.96 37.58
N ALA A 448 25.34 28.24 37.22
CA ALA A 448 26.29 29.24 37.71
C ALA A 448 26.16 29.51 39.22
N SER A 449 24.97 29.31 39.79
CA SER A 449 24.75 29.33 41.25
C SER A 449 25.21 28.05 41.96
N VAL A 450 25.38 26.95 41.21
CA VAL A 450 25.91 25.65 41.68
C VAL A 450 27.42 25.51 41.39
N GLU A 451 27.97 26.22 40.40
CA GLU A 451 29.39 26.27 39.99
C GLU A 451 30.27 27.14 40.89
N ALA A 452 29.78 27.51 42.09
CA ALA A 452 30.66 27.73 43.24
C ALA A 452 31.20 26.40 43.84
N ALA A 453 30.78 25.24 43.32
CA ALA A 453 31.37 23.93 43.60
C ALA A 453 31.71 23.20 42.28
N LYS A 454 33.00 22.89 42.08
CA LYS A 454 33.51 22.22 40.87
C LYS A 454 32.82 20.87 40.60
N PRO A 455 32.47 20.50 39.36
CA PRO A 455 32.01 19.16 39.03
C PRO A 455 33.20 18.17 38.98
N ASP A 456 33.10 17.07 39.73
CA ASP A 456 34.02 15.92 39.66
C ASP A 456 33.99 15.30 38.24
N ASP A 457 35.11 15.36 37.52
CA ASP A 457 35.29 14.63 36.26
C ASP A 457 35.39 13.11 36.55
N ILE A 458 34.37 12.37 36.12
CA ILE A 458 34.30 10.93 36.36
C ILE A 458 35.37 10.14 35.59
N ARG A 459 35.95 10.72 34.53
CA ARG A 459 37.03 10.08 33.77
C ARG A 459 38.34 10.05 34.53
N SER A 460 38.58 11.03 35.41
CA SER A 460 39.72 11.04 36.33
C SER A 460 39.53 10.17 37.57
N THR A 461 38.38 9.49 37.72
CA THR A 461 38.13 8.63 38.88
C THR A 461 39.02 7.38 38.82
N PRO A 462 39.81 7.08 39.86
CA PRO A 462 40.62 5.88 39.91
C PRO A 462 39.80 4.59 39.85
N ASN A 463 40.40 3.50 39.37
CA ASN A 463 39.73 2.19 39.20
C ASN A 463 39.04 1.72 40.49
N ALA A 464 39.72 1.81 41.63
CA ALA A 464 39.18 1.40 42.93
C ALA A 464 37.93 2.20 43.35
N GLU A 465 37.91 3.52 43.10
CA GLU A 465 36.77 4.36 43.42
C GLU A 465 35.62 4.14 42.41
N LEU A 466 35.94 3.99 41.12
CA LEU A 466 34.95 3.80 40.08
C LEU A 466 34.13 2.52 40.33
N MET A 467 34.78 1.42 40.74
CA MET A 467 34.13 0.13 40.95
C MET A 467 32.99 0.15 41.97
N GLY A 468 33.15 0.88 43.08
CA GLY A 468 32.09 1.09 44.06
C GLY A 468 31.14 2.25 43.74
N SER A 469 31.53 3.13 42.81
CA SER A 469 30.81 4.37 42.51
C SER A 469 29.44 4.13 41.85
N ARG A 470 28.46 4.89 42.34
CA ARG A 470 27.13 5.09 41.72
C ARG A 470 26.98 6.51 41.12
N LYS A 471 28.10 7.25 40.96
CA LYS A 471 28.10 8.59 40.36
C LYS A 471 27.52 8.52 38.93
N ARG A 472 26.85 9.59 38.49
CA ARG A 472 26.28 9.72 37.15
C ARG A 472 27.41 9.59 36.11
N GLY A 473 27.23 8.73 35.10
CA GLY A 473 28.26 8.40 34.11
C GLY A 473 29.20 7.24 34.50
N GLY A 474 29.12 6.75 35.75
CA GLY A 474 30.01 5.68 36.21
C GLY A 474 29.79 4.38 35.45
N ALA A 475 28.55 4.02 35.13
CA ALA A 475 28.24 2.80 34.38
C ALA A 475 28.86 2.80 32.98
N GLU A 476 28.81 3.94 32.27
CA GLU A 476 29.39 4.10 30.94
C GLU A 476 30.91 3.98 30.99
N GLU A 477 31.55 4.61 31.98
CA GLU A 477 33.00 4.58 32.13
C GLU A 477 33.51 3.17 32.49
N LYS A 478 32.78 2.41 33.31
CA LYS A 478 33.11 0.99 33.59
C LYS A 478 33.07 0.15 32.32
N LEU A 479 32.05 0.35 31.48
CA LEU A 479 31.87 -0.39 30.23
C LEU A 479 32.99 -0.05 29.22
N ARG A 480 33.33 1.23 29.10
CA ARG A 480 34.44 1.70 28.26
C ARG A 480 35.77 1.07 28.69
N ARG A 481 36.14 1.17 29.97
CA ARG A 481 37.39 0.58 30.50
C ARG A 481 37.44 -0.94 30.36
N THR A 482 36.32 -1.63 30.52
CA THR A 482 36.27 -3.09 30.30
C THR A 482 36.50 -3.48 28.85
N ILE A 483 35.99 -2.71 27.88
CA ILE A 483 36.23 -3.00 26.47
C ILE A 483 37.70 -2.81 26.12
N GLU A 484 38.31 -1.71 26.56
CA GLU A 484 39.74 -1.45 26.38
C GLU A 484 40.58 -2.58 26.99
N ALA A 485 40.25 -3.00 28.21
CA ALA A 485 40.94 -4.10 28.87
C ALA A 485 40.81 -5.44 28.13
N ILE A 486 39.65 -5.74 27.53
CA ILE A 486 39.47 -6.96 26.71
C ILE A 486 40.27 -6.85 25.41
N GLN A 487 40.30 -5.67 24.77
CA GLN A 487 41.08 -5.44 23.56
C GLN A 487 42.58 -5.58 23.81
N GLU A 488 43.06 -4.99 24.90
CA GLU A 488 44.45 -5.08 25.34
C GLU A 488 44.82 -6.52 25.71
N TYR A 489 43.95 -7.23 26.45
CA TYR A 489 44.18 -8.64 26.77
C TYR A 489 44.27 -9.53 25.53
N ASN A 490 43.41 -9.29 24.53
CA ASN A 490 43.39 -10.07 23.30
C ASN A 490 44.59 -9.77 22.38
N ALA A 491 45.23 -8.61 22.54
CA ALA A 491 46.33 -8.19 21.69
C ALA A 491 47.49 -9.21 21.76
N GLY A 492 47.88 -9.75 20.59
CA GLY A 492 48.97 -10.72 20.48
C GLY A 492 48.62 -12.16 20.90
N ARG A 493 47.37 -12.45 21.27
CA ARG A 493 46.92 -13.82 21.64
C ARG A 493 46.27 -14.56 20.48
N GLN A 494 46.38 -15.89 20.51
CA GLN A 494 45.69 -16.77 19.57
C GLN A 494 44.17 -16.75 19.81
N LEU A 495 43.39 -17.01 18.76
CA LEU A 495 41.93 -16.91 18.78
C LEU A 495 41.31 -17.73 19.93
N GLU A 496 41.85 -18.91 20.22
CA GLU A 496 41.38 -19.83 21.25
C GLU A 496 41.54 -19.24 22.66
N GLU A 497 42.46 -18.30 22.86
CA GLU A 497 42.75 -17.65 24.14
C GLU A 497 42.01 -16.31 24.30
N GLN A 498 41.54 -15.72 23.20
CA GLN A 498 40.88 -14.40 23.21
C GLN A 498 39.49 -14.43 23.83
N ILE A 499 39.13 -13.35 24.53
CA ILE A 499 37.79 -13.14 25.10
C ILE A 499 36.95 -12.29 24.15
N ALA A 500 35.75 -12.76 23.82
CA ALA A 500 34.77 -12.00 23.04
C ALA A 500 34.10 -10.90 23.87
N ILE A 501 33.90 -9.76 23.23
CA ILE A 501 33.11 -8.65 23.78
C ILE A 501 31.64 -8.94 23.52
N ASN A 502 30.90 -9.30 24.57
CA ASN A 502 29.45 -9.50 24.49
C ASN A 502 28.77 -9.07 25.79
N LYS A 503 27.44 -8.98 25.75
CA LYS A 503 26.61 -8.56 26.89
C LYS A 503 26.91 -9.39 28.16
N GLY A 504 27.24 -10.67 27.99
CA GLY A 504 27.59 -11.57 29.08
C GLY A 504 28.92 -11.25 29.76
N SER A 505 30.01 -11.08 28.98
CA SER A 505 31.33 -10.73 29.52
C SER A 505 31.33 -9.34 30.15
N LEU A 506 30.72 -8.35 29.49
CA LEU A 506 30.62 -6.98 29.99
C LEU A 506 29.87 -6.91 31.33
N ARG A 507 28.74 -7.62 31.45
CA ARG A 507 27.98 -7.66 32.69
C ARG A 507 28.72 -8.38 33.82
N LYS A 508 29.42 -9.47 33.52
CA LYS A 508 30.18 -10.23 34.52
C LYS A 508 31.34 -9.41 35.10
N ILE A 509 32.07 -8.68 34.24
CA ILE A 509 33.25 -7.89 34.63
C ILE A 509 32.85 -6.57 35.31
N THR A 510 31.85 -5.86 34.81
CA THR A 510 31.50 -4.51 35.34
C THR A 510 30.50 -4.51 36.48
N LYS A 511 29.72 -5.60 36.63
CA LYS A 511 28.52 -5.72 37.50
C LYS A 511 27.50 -4.59 37.30
N VAL A 512 27.53 -3.92 36.14
CA VAL A 512 26.53 -2.93 35.75
C VAL A 512 25.19 -3.62 35.51
N LYS A 513 24.08 -2.91 35.79
CA LYS A 513 22.72 -3.42 35.58
C LYS A 513 22.53 -3.81 34.12
N ALA A 514 21.85 -4.94 33.87
CA ALA A 514 21.66 -5.50 32.53
C ALA A 514 21.04 -4.50 31.55
N GLN A 515 20.13 -3.65 32.01
CA GLN A 515 19.51 -2.60 31.20
C GLN A 515 20.57 -1.62 30.65
N SER A 516 21.43 -1.06 31.52
CA SER A 516 22.47 -0.11 31.09
C SER A 516 23.53 -0.76 30.19
N VAL A 517 23.83 -2.05 30.39
CA VAL A 517 24.69 -2.79 29.45
C VAL A 517 24.02 -2.95 28.08
N ASN A 518 22.70 -3.21 28.04
CA ASN A 518 21.97 -3.34 26.79
C ASN A 518 21.93 -2.02 26.03
N GLU A 519 21.53 -0.93 26.69
CA GLU A 519 21.47 0.41 26.10
C GLU A 519 22.83 0.81 25.53
N TRP A 520 23.90 0.65 26.30
CA TRP A 520 25.25 0.98 25.86
C TRP A 520 25.73 0.12 24.69
N VAL A 521 25.50 -1.20 24.73
CA VAL A 521 25.89 -2.11 23.63
C VAL A 521 25.10 -1.81 22.36
N ASP A 522 23.83 -1.42 22.48
CA ASP A 522 23.00 -1.09 21.32
C ASP A 522 23.46 0.24 20.70
N GLU A 523 23.89 1.21 21.50
CA GLU A 523 24.52 2.46 21.03
C GLU A 523 25.88 2.23 20.36
N HIS A 524 26.65 1.22 20.80
CA HIS A 524 27.99 0.93 20.30
C HIS A 524 28.06 -0.35 19.45
N ALA A 525 26.91 -0.80 18.92
CA ALA A 525 26.76 -2.09 18.26
C ALA A 525 27.70 -2.26 17.05
N GLU A 526 27.87 -1.19 16.25
CA GLU A 526 28.72 -1.22 15.06
C GLU A 526 30.18 -1.52 15.41
N ALA A 527 30.72 -0.86 16.43
CA ALA A 527 32.10 -1.05 16.86
C ALA A 527 32.35 -2.45 17.44
N ILE A 528 31.40 -2.97 18.24
CA ILE A 528 31.50 -4.30 18.85
C ILE A 528 31.40 -5.40 17.78
N VAL A 529 30.49 -5.25 16.82
CA VAL A 529 30.32 -6.20 15.71
C VAL A 529 31.55 -6.16 14.79
N ALA A 530 32.07 -4.98 14.46
CA ALA A 530 33.27 -4.84 13.66
C ALA A 530 34.48 -5.51 14.33
N TYR A 531 34.68 -5.29 15.64
CA TYR A 531 35.75 -5.94 16.39
C TYR A 531 35.59 -7.47 16.42
N SER A 532 34.40 -7.96 16.74
CA SER A 532 34.13 -9.41 16.83
C SER A 532 34.30 -10.12 15.48
N HIS A 533 33.88 -9.47 14.38
CA HIS A 533 34.06 -9.99 13.03
C HIS A 533 35.53 -10.00 12.62
N THR A 534 36.27 -8.93 12.94
CA THR A 534 37.71 -8.81 12.65
C THR A 534 38.52 -9.88 13.36
N GLN A 535 38.17 -10.20 14.60
CA GLN A 535 38.84 -11.25 15.38
C GLN A 535 38.31 -12.66 15.11
N GLY A 536 37.20 -12.83 14.40
CA GLY A 536 36.61 -14.15 14.12
C GLY A 536 35.95 -14.82 15.33
N HIS A 537 35.43 -14.04 16.29
CA HIS A 537 34.83 -14.58 17.52
C HIS A 537 33.52 -15.32 17.26
N GLY A 538 33.45 -16.57 17.70
CA GLY A 538 32.23 -17.38 17.63
C GLY A 538 31.24 -17.15 18.79
N TYR A 539 30.01 -17.66 18.67
CA TYR A 539 28.98 -17.52 19.70
C TYR A 539 29.36 -18.13 21.07
N ARG A 540 30.20 -19.18 21.07
CA ARG A 540 30.69 -19.86 22.29
C ARG A 540 32.10 -19.46 22.71
N GLN A 541 32.63 -18.35 22.18
CA GLN A 541 34.02 -17.93 22.38
C GLN A 541 34.46 -17.81 23.85
N ASN A 542 33.53 -17.48 24.75
CA ASN A 542 33.82 -17.28 26.18
C ASN A 542 33.50 -18.50 27.07
N VAL A 543 33.06 -19.62 26.50
CA VAL A 543 32.69 -20.81 27.29
C VAL A 543 33.95 -21.41 27.90
N GLY A 544 33.97 -21.58 29.23
CA GLY A 544 35.09 -22.17 29.96
C GLY A 544 36.28 -21.23 30.20
N LYS A 545 36.20 -19.96 29.76
CA LYS A 545 37.26 -18.96 29.98
C LYS A 545 37.07 -18.23 31.30
N ASP A 546 38.15 -18.05 32.04
CA ASP A 546 38.17 -17.21 33.22
C ASP A 546 38.21 -15.73 32.80
N LEU A 547 37.27 -14.93 33.32
CA LEU A 547 37.20 -13.49 33.07
C LEU A 547 37.95 -12.68 34.14
N SER A 548 38.39 -13.32 35.23
CA SER A 548 39.15 -12.66 36.31
C SER A 548 40.51 -12.14 35.84
N VAL A 549 41.02 -12.69 34.73
CA VAL A 549 42.27 -12.30 34.06
C VAL A 549 42.21 -10.92 33.40
N ILE A 550 41.01 -10.37 33.18
CA ILE A 550 40.84 -9.02 32.60
C ILE A 550 41.06 -7.99 33.71
N LYS A 551 42.05 -7.12 33.54
CA LYS A 551 42.33 -6.00 34.43
C LYS A 551 42.20 -4.68 33.69
N TRP A 552 41.58 -3.68 34.31
CA TRP A 552 41.61 -2.32 33.78
C TRP A 552 43.03 -1.76 33.86
N ASN A 553 43.36 -0.89 32.91
CA ASN A 553 44.69 -0.30 32.82
C ASN A 553 45.06 0.42 34.13
N GLU A 554 46.04 -0.13 34.85
CA GLU A 554 46.46 0.36 36.16
C GLU A 554 47.34 1.61 36.04
N ASP A 555 48.08 1.77 34.94
CA ASP A 555 48.91 2.94 34.68
C ASP A 555 48.07 4.20 34.41
N ALA A 556 46.97 4.04 33.67
CA ALA A 556 46.08 5.14 33.32
C ALA A 556 45.12 5.53 34.44
N TYR A 557 44.71 4.57 35.28
CA TYR A 557 43.58 4.75 36.20
C TYR A 557 43.83 4.26 37.63
N GLY A 558 45.05 3.88 37.98
CA GLY A 558 45.44 3.42 39.30
C GLY A 558 45.21 1.92 39.54
N VAL A 559 45.97 1.39 40.49
CA VAL A 559 45.99 -0.04 40.87
C VAL A 559 44.62 -0.48 41.39
N TYR A 560 44.17 -1.66 40.96
CA TYR A 560 42.92 -2.24 41.42
C TYR A 560 42.97 -3.76 41.37
N GLU A 561 42.55 -4.39 42.47
CA GLU A 561 42.33 -5.83 42.55
C GLU A 561 40.83 -6.13 42.65
N TRP A 562 40.39 -7.16 41.91
CA TRP A 562 39.04 -7.66 42.02
C TRP A 562 38.80 -8.19 43.44
N PRO A 563 37.68 -7.83 44.10
CA PRO A 563 37.34 -8.38 45.41
C PRO A 563 37.31 -9.90 45.41
N GLU A 564 37.67 -10.51 46.53
CA GLU A 564 37.57 -11.97 46.68
C GLU A 564 36.12 -12.44 46.45
N GLY A 565 35.92 -13.44 45.60
CA GLY A 565 34.58 -13.91 45.19
C GLY A 565 33.87 -13.06 44.14
N TYR A 566 34.51 -12.05 43.54
CA TYR A 566 33.87 -11.16 42.57
C TYR A 566 33.34 -11.88 41.31
N PHE A 567 34.01 -12.95 40.87
CA PHE A 567 33.61 -13.77 39.72
C PHE A 567 32.98 -15.12 40.10
N GLY A 568 32.83 -15.39 41.40
CA GLY A 568 32.28 -16.62 41.97
C GLY A 568 30.76 -16.75 41.86
#